data_AF-A0A554FVM1-F1
#
_entry.id   AF-A0A554FVM1-F1
#
_cell.length_a   1.000
_cell.length_b   1.000
_cell.length_c   1.000
_cell.angle_alpha   90.00
_cell.angle_beta   90.00
_cell.angle_gamma   90.00
#
_symmetry.space_group_name_H-M   'P 1'
#
loop_
_entity.id
_entity.type
_entity.pdbx_description
1 polymer ?
#
loop_
_entity_poly.entity_id
_entity_poly.type
_entity_poly.pdbx_seq_one_letter_code
_entity_poly.pdbx_strand_id
1 'polypeptide(L)'
;MGKTAQSNESPFGLQKLLPRMMTEPGAPARAITAARELLELDERLDHWFLTVAKPTLGPERLLAVLEESEQVEDAIQRAWDARQVAGWEPVCLSLESGLEKFSATLKSAPNPGPV
;
A
#
# COMPACT_ATOMS: atom_id res chain seq x y z
N MET A 1 -10.20 -5.65 -34.18
CA MET A 1 -11.00 -5.32 -32.97
C MET A 1 -10.01 -4.97 -31.87
N GLY A 2 -10.00 -3.70 -31.47
CA GLY A 2 -8.92 -3.08 -30.70
C GLY A 2 -8.78 -3.68 -29.30
N LYS A 3 -7.57 -4.08 -28.95
CA LYS A 3 -7.16 -4.34 -27.57
C LYS A 3 -7.29 -3.02 -26.82
N THR A 4 -8.32 -2.87 -26.00
CA THR A 4 -8.37 -1.78 -25.02
C THR A 4 -7.23 -2.01 -24.05
N ALA A 5 -6.23 -1.13 -24.12
CA ALA A 5 -5.22 -0.99 -23.09
C ALA A 5 -5.95 -0.83 -21.75
N GLN A 6 -5.90 -1.87 -20.91
CA GLN A 6 -6.29 -1.73 -19.52
C GLN A 6 -5.34 -0.71 -18.91
N SER A 7 -5.93 0.34 -18.36
CA SER A 7 -5.29 1.51 -17.80
C SER A 7 -4.07 1.13 -16.99
N ASN A 8 -2.93 1.69 -17.39
CA ASN A 8 -1.72 1.76 -16.62
C ASN A 8 -1.98 2.73 -15.44
N GLU A 9 -2.75 2.29 -14.43
CA GLU A 9 -2.86 3.03 -13.16
C GLU A 9 -1.64 2.66 -12.30
N SER A 10 -0.94 3.71 -11.87
CA SER A 10 0.31 3.70 -11.10
C SER A 10 0.22 2.83 -9.83
N PRO A 11 1.36 2.31 -9.32
CA PRO A 11 1.51 1.45 -8.12
C PRO A 11 1.14 2.08 -6.76
N PHE A 12 0.18 3.03 -6.75
CA PHE A 12 -0.27 3.82 -5.59
C PHE A 12 -1.80 3.81 -5.49
N GLY A 13 -2.42 2.66 -5.80
CA GLY A 13 -3.88 2.49 -5.82
C GLY A 13 -4.51 2.78 -4.46
N LEU A 14 -3.72 2.70 -3.39
CA LEU A 14 -4.13 3.02 -2.02
C LEU A 14 -4.54 4.48 -1.83
N GLN A 15 -3.93 5.45 -2.53
CA GLN A 15 -4.22 6.88 -2.32
C GLN A 15 -5.67 7.26 -2.66
N LYS A 16 -6.31 6.53 -3.58
CA LYS A 16 -7.74 6.72 -3.88
C LYS A 16 -8.63 5.83 -3.01
N LEU A 17 -8.15 4.63 -2.68
CA LEU A 17 -8.93 3.63 -1.97
C LEU A 17 -9.05 3.94 -0.47
N LEU A 18 -7.95 4.25 0.21
CA LEU A 18 -7.91 4.45 1.66
C LEU A 18 -8.80 5.63 2.11
N PRO A 19 -8.82 6.81 1.45
CA PRO A 19 -9.77 7.87 1.79
C PRO A 19 -11.23 7.46 1.64
N ARG A 20 -11.52 6.63 0.64
CA ARG A 20 -12.86 6.07 0.46
C ARG A 20 -13.23 5.12 1.59
N MET A 21 -12.29 4.28 2.06
CA MET A 21 -12.53 3.41 3.21
C MET A 21 -12.85 4.21 4.48
N MET A 22 -12.11 5.30 4.72
CA MET A 22 -12.28 6.15 5.91
C MET A 22 -13.64 6.87 5.95
N THR A 23 -14.26 7.08 4.80
CA THR A 23 -15.54 7.80 4.66
C THR A 23 -16.73 6.88 4.42
N GLU A 24 -16.51 5.57 4.32
CA GLU A 24 -17.56 4.59 4.04
C GLU A 24 -18.51 4.41 5.24
N PRO A 25 -19.84 4.48 5.00
CA PRO A 25 -20.82 4.22 6.05
C PRO A 25 -20.64 2.82 6.66
N GLY A 26 -20.57 2.76 7.99
CA GLY A 26 -20.41 1.50 8.71
C GLY A 26 -18.97 0.95 8.76
N ALA A 27 -17.98 1.73 8.31
CA ALA A 27 -16.57 1.41 8.54
C ALA A 27 -16.27 1.34 10.05
N PRO A 28 -15.68 0.24 10.55
CA PRO A 28 -15.31 0.14 11.95
C PRO A 28 -14.13 1.08 12.24
N ALA A 29 -14.07 1.65 13.45
CA ALA A 29 -13.02 2.59 13.84
C ALA A 29 -11.60 2.05 13.60
N ARG A 30 -11.37 0.75 13.82
CA ARG A 30 -10.07 0.12 13.54
C ARG A 30 -9.68 0.17 12.06
N ALA A 31 -10.63 -0.02 11.13
CA ALA A 31 -10.34 0.07 9.69
C ALA A 31 -10.03 1.51 9.29
N ILE A 32 -10.76 2.49 9.86
CA ILE A 32 -10.51 3.91 9.61
C ILE A 32 -9.10 4.29 10.10
N THR A 33 -8.73 3.90 11.31
CA THR A 33 -7.39 4.16 11.88
C THR A 33 -6.31 3.50 11.03
N ALA A 34 -6.46 2.21 10.69
CA ALA A 34 -5.47 1.50 9.90
C ALA A 34 -5.32 2.06 8.49
N ALA A 35 -6.43 2.46 7.85
CA ALA A 35 -6.39 3.12 6.54
C ALA A 35 -5.68 4.48 6.59
N ARG A 36 -5.88 5.27 7.65
CA ARG A 36 -5.15 6.53 7.84
C ARG A 36 -3.65 6.29 8.02
N GLU A 37 -3.28 5.37 8.92
CA GLU A 37 -1.89 5.04 9.17
C GLU A 37 -1.19 4.50 7.93
N LEU A 38 -1.89 3.69 7.13
CA LEU A 38 -1.33 3.13 5.91
C LEU A 38 -1.14 4.20 4.84
N LEU A 39 -2.05 5.18 4.74
CA LEU A 39 -1.89 6.32 3.83
C LEU A 39 -0.65 7.15 4.18
N GLU A 40 -0.44 7.46 5.46
CA GLU A 40 0.76 8.17 5.91
C GLU A 40 2.04 7.35 5.66
N LEU A 41 1.94 6.02 5.76
CA LEU A 41 3.06 5.11 5.57
C LEU A 41 3.42 4.93 4.09
N ASP A 42 2.41 4.90 3.21
CA ASP A 42 2.53 4.88 1.75
C ASP A 42 3.31 6.11 1.26
N GLU A 43 2.92 7.31 1.70
CA GLU A 43 3.64 8.55 1.36
C GLU A 43 5.11 8.52 1.82
N ARG A 44 5.38 7.93 2.98
CA ARG A 44 6.74 7.76 3.50
C ARG A 44 7.54 6.72 2.70
N LEU A 45 6.88 5.64 2.27
CA LEU A 45 7.48 4.62 1.42
C LEU A 45 7.86 5.21 0.07
N ASP A 46 7.00 6.04 -0.52
CA ASP A 46 7.26 6.76 -1.77
C ASP A 46 8.47 7.68 -1.65
N HIS A 47 8.48 8.49 -0.59
CA HIS A 47 9.58 9.39 -0.35
C HIS A 47 10.90 8.62 -0.17
N TRP A 48 10.89 7.58 0.65
CA TRP A 48 12.05 6.71 0.84
C TRP A 48 12.50 6.04 -0.46
N PHE A 49 11.55 5.54 -1.26
CA PHE A 49 11.85 4.86 -2.52
C PHE A 49 12.57 5.80 -3.48
N LEU A 50 12.09 7.03 -3.62
CA LEU A 50 12.65 8.01 -4.55
C LEU A 50 13.98 8.60 -4.07
N THR A 51 14.13 8.82 -2.75
CA THR A 51 15.30 9.53 -2.19
C THR A 51 16.42 8.61 -1.73
N VAL A 52 16.10 7.39 -1.29
CA VAL A 52 17.06 6.43 -0.74
C VAL A 52 17.14 5.20 -1.61
N ALA A 53 16.02 4.52 -1.87
CA ALA A 53 16.07 3.21 -2.53
C ALA A 53 16.60 3.33 -3.96
N LYS A 54 16.00 4.17 -4.79
CA LYS A 54 16.31 4.31 -6.21
C LYS A 54 17.79 4.73 -6.47
N PRO A 55 18.41 5.61 -5.68
CA PRO A 55 19.83 5.92 -5.84
C PRO A 55 20.81 4.88 -5.27
N THR A 56 20.40 4.06 -4.29
CA THR A 56 21.32 3.21 -3.51
C THR A 56 21.17 1.70 -3.75
N LEU A 57 19.98 1.24 -4.14
CA LEU A 57 19.68 -0.17 -4.34
C LEU A 57 19.88 -0.58 -5.81
N GLY A 58 20.35 -1.81 -5.99
CA GLY A 58 20.36 -2.46 -7.31
C GLY A 58 18.94 -2.74 -7.84
N PRO A 59 18.79 -2.93 -9.15
CA PRO A 59 17.49 -3.10 -9.80
C PRO A 59 16.68 -4.28 -9.25
N GLU A 60 17.32 -5.39 -8.88
CA GLU A 60 16.63 -6.56 -8.31
C GLU A 60 15.97 -6.24 -6.97
N ARG A 61 16.64 -5.43 -6.14
CA ARG A 61 16.08 -5.01 -4.83
C ARG A 61 14.96 -3.99 -4.99
N LEU A 62 15.08 -3.10 -5.97
CA LEU A 62 14.00 -2.15 -6.29
C LEU A 62 12.75 -2.86 -6.77
N LEU A 63 12.91 -3.87 -7.64
CA LEU A 63 11.80 -4.70 -8.11
C LEU A 63 11.14 -5.44 -6.94
N ALA A 64 11.92 -6.04 -6.04
CA ALA A 64 11.37 -6.72 -4.87
C ALA A 64 10.50 -5.81 -3.99
N VAL A 65 10.91 -4.54 -3.78
CA VAL A 65 10.13 -3.56 -3.03
C VAL A 65 8.83 -3.21 -3.75
N LEU A 66 8.88 -3.00 -5.07
CA LEU A 66 7.70 -2.68 -5.88
C LEU A 66 6.72 -3.86 -5.90
N GLU A 67 7.21 -5.09 -6.08
CA GLU A 67 6.39 -6.30 -6.06
C GLU A 67 5.73 -6.53 -4.69
N GLU A 68 6.45 -6.28 -3.59
CA GLU A 68 5.87 -6.37 -2.25
C GLU A 68 4.78 -5.32 -2.04
N SER A 69 5.00 -4.10 -2.55
CA SER A 69 4.03 -3.01 -2.47
C SER A 69 2.75 -3.37 -3.24
N GLU A 70 2.89 -3.81 -4.49
CA GLU A 70 1.78 -4.25 -5.33
C GLU A 70 0.97 -5.39 -4.67
N GLN A 71 1.64 -6.37 -4.06
CA GLN A 71 0.96 -7.45 -3.35
C GLN A 71 0.12 -6.96 -2.14
N VAL A 72 0.57 -5.92 -1.45
CA VAL A 72 -0.19 -5.29 -0.36
C VAL A 72 -1.40 -4.56 -0.91
N GLU A 73 -1.23 -3.75 -1.96
CA GLU A 73 -2.32 -3.03 -2.60
C GLU A 73 -3.41 -3.99 -3.09
N ASP A 74 -3.01 -5.06 -3.79
CA ASP A 74 -3.92 -6.09 -4.31
C ASP A 74 -4.68 -6.83 -3.21
N ALA A 75 -4.03 -7.10 -2.07
CA ALA A 75 -4.69 -7.74 -0.94
C ALA A 75 -5.79 -6.84 -0.37
N ILE A 76 -5.48 -5.56 -0.17
CA ILE A 76 -6.41 -4.56 0.38
C ILE A 76 -7.57 -4.31 -0.60
N GLN A 77 -7.28 -4.16 -1.89
CA GLN A 77 -8.30 -3.96 -2.92
C GLN A 77 -9.26 -5.16 -3.00
N ARG A 78 -8.74 -6.40 -2.98
CA ARG A 78 -9.59 -7.61 -2.97
C ARG A 78 -10.46 -7.70 -1.72
N ALA A 79 -9.90 -7.41 -0.55
CA ALA A 79 -10.67 -7.40 0.70
C ALA A 79 -11.78 -6.34 0.66
N TRP A 80 -11.47 -5.16 0.12
CA TRP A 80 -12.41 -4.07 -0.06
C TRP A 80 -13.57 -4.43 -0.99
N ASP A 81 -13.28 -5.06 -2.13
CA ASP A 81 -14.30 -5.44 -3.11
C ASP A 81 -15.21 -6.55 -2.57
N ALA A 82 -14.67 -7.46 -1.77
CA ALA A 82 -15.42 -8.53 -1.13
C ALA A 82 -16.22 -8.08 0.11
N ARG A 83 -16.01 -6.87 0.64
CA ARG A 83 -16.52 -6.44 1.95
C ARG A 83 -18.04 -6.50 2.09
N GLN A 84 -18.78 -6.32 0.99
CA GLN A 84 -20.25 -6.35 1.01
C GLN A 84 -20.79 -7.75 1.35
N VAL A 85 -20.01 -8.80 1.10
CA VAL A 85 -20.37 -10.20 1.39
C VAL A 85 -19.63 -10.71 2.62
N ALA A 86 -18.33 -10.43 2.72
CA ALA A 86 -17.45 -10.96 3.77
C ALA A 86 -17.39 -10.08 5.04
N GLY A 87 -18.01 -8.90 5.02
CA GLY A 87 -17.94 -7.91 6.07
C GLY A 87 -16.58 -7.20 6.13
N TRP A 88 -16.34 -6.50 7.23
CA TRP A 88 -15.14 -5.66 7.42
C TRP A 88 -13.93 -6.39 7.98
N GLU A 89 -14.08 -7.61 8.52
CA GLU A 89 -12.96 -8.35 9.11
C GLU A 89 -11.81 -8.55 8.12
N PRO A 90 -12.04 -9.04 6.87
CA PRO A 90 -10.95 -9.23 5.92
C PRO A 90 -10.27 -7.92 5.54
N VAL A 91 -11.02 -6.81 5.47
CA VAL A 91 -10.46 -5.48 5.19
C VAL A 91 -9.51 -5.06 6.30
N CYS A 92 -9.91 -5.24 7.56
CA CYS A 92 -9.08 -4.89 8.72
C CYS A 92 -7.77 -5.70 8.72
N LEU A 93 -7.86 -7.01 8.50
CA LEU A 93 -6.68 -7.89 8.44
C LEU A 93 -5.74 -7.52 7.29
N SER A 94 -6.27 -7.17 6.11
CA SER A 94 -5.44 -6.71 4.99
C SER A 94 -4.77 -5.37 5.26
N LEU A 95 -5.45 -4.43 5.90
CA LEU A 95 -4.86 -3.14 6.30
C LEU A 95 -3.74 -3.33 7.34
N GLU A 96 -4.00 -4.13 8.39
CA GLU A 96 -3.02 -4.45 9.43
C GLU A 96 -1.79 -5.15 8.86
N SER A 97 -1.98 -6.13 7.97
CA SER A 97 -0.88 -6.79 7.27
C SER A 97 -0.08 -5.84 6.38
N GLY A 98 -0.76 -4.91 5.70
CA GLY A 98 -0.11 -3.87 4.91
C GLY A 98 0.76 -2.95 5.75
N LEU A 99 0.25 -2.51 6.91
CA LEU A 99 1.00 -1.69 7.87
C LEU A 99 2.27 -2.39 8.35
N GLU A 100 2.17 -3.67 8.69
CA GLU A 100 3.31 -4.47 9.13
C GLU A 100 4.39 -4.57 8.05
N LYS A 101 3.99 -4.88 6.81
CA LYS A 101 4.90 -5.03 5.67
C LYS A 101 5.60 -3.72 5.33
N PHE A 102 4.86 -2.64 5.09
CA PHE A 102 5.45 -1.35 4.73
C PHE A 102 6.35 -0.83 5.85
N SER A 103 5.97 -1.04 7.12
CA SER A 103 6.81 -0.71 8.26
C SER A 103 8.10 -1.53 8.28
N ALA A 104 8.05 -2.81 7.95
CA ALA A 104 9.22 -3.67 7.86
C ALA A 104 10.15 -3.27 6.70
N THR A 105 9.60 -2.90 5.55
CA THR A 105 10.35 -2.36 4.41
C THR A 105 11.12 -1.10 4.82
N LEU A 106 10.45 -0.14 5.46
CA LEU A 106 11.08 1.10 5.93
C LEU A 106 12.10 0.88 7.06
N LYS A 107 11.94 -0.15 7.90
CA LYS A 107 12.90 -0.50 8.95
C LYS A 107 14.14 -1.24 8.43
N SER A 108 13.97 -2.05 7.38
CA SER A 108 15.06 -2.80 6.74
C SER A 108 15.86 -1.96 5.73
N ALA A 109 15.36 -0.77 5.42
CA ALA A 109 16.02 0.20 4.57
C ALA A 109 17.45 0.54 5.04
N PRO A 110 18.43 0.62 4.12
CA PRO A 110 19.73 1.16 4.46
C PRO A 110 19.56 2.61 4.94
N ASN A 111 20.06 2.91 6.15
CA ASN A 111 20.08 4.26 6.70
C ASN A 111 20.88 5.14 5.72
N PRO A 112 20.33 6.24 5.19
CA PRO A 112 21.13 7.17 4.42
C PRO A 112 22.22 7.67 5.37
N GLY A 113 23.46 7.24 5.17
CA GLY A 113 24.58 7.80 5.92
C GLY A 113 24.54 9.33 5.84
N PRO A 114 25.07 10.05 6.84
CA PRO A 114 25.01 11.51 6.84
C PRO A 114 25.57 12.06 5.52
N VAL A 115 24.72 12.83 4.83
CA VAL A 115 25.06 13.58 3.62
C VAL A 115 26.06 14.67 3.96
#